data_AF-A0A1H3N2Q4-F1
#
_entry.id   AF-A0A1H3N2Q4-F1
#
_cell.length_a   1.000
_cell.length_b   1.000
_cell.length_c   1.000
_cell.angle_alpha   90.00
_cell.angle_beta   90.00
_cell.angle_gamma   90.00
#
_symmetry.space_group_name_H-M   'P 1'
#
loop_
_entity.id
_entity.type
_entity.pdbx_description
1 polymer ?
#
loop_
_entity_poly.entity_id
_entity_poly.type
_entity_poly.pdbx_seq_one_letter_code
_entity_poly.pdbx_strand_id
1 'polypeptide(L)'
;MWGKDYGLSYAGGTWYADDARRVHLGDFPWRVNDKFTYTYDFGDYWQHQVRVEKVLLPAKVPAVPVCVSGRRACPPEEVGGPRGYDQRTLDQFSWAYEAHDRLLAGEDIREDDVPTWFWTYRPEHFDKDQVNQKLAKLYQLKGNPDFLLSQGGYDYFFAYERA
;
A
#
# COMPACT_ATOMS: atom_id res chain seq x y z
N MET A 1 -8.89 -23.59 -2.50
CA MET A 1 -7.71 -22.71 -2.49
C MET A 1 -6.56 -23.56 -2.01
N TRP A 2 -5.52 -23.78 -2.82
CA TRP A 2 -4.40 -24.65 -2.45
C TRP A 2 -3.29 -23.76 -1.89
N GLY A 3 -2.86 -24.01 -0.66
CA GLY A 3 -1.84 -23.20 0.02
C GLY A 3 -1.85 -23.42 1.53
N LYS A 4 -0.84 -22.88 2.20
CA LYS A 4 -0.74 -22.83 3.66
C LYS A 4 -0.73 -21.36 4.07
N ASP A 5 -1.54 -21.02 5.06
CA ASP A 5 -1.66 -19.65 5.56
C ASP A 5 -0.68 -19.43 6.72
N TYR A 6 -0.08 -18.25 6.73
CA TYR A 6 0.84 -17.78 7.76
C TYR A 6 0.35 -16.43 8.24
N GLY A 7 0.35 -16.18 9.54
CA GLY A 7 -0.13 -14.92 10.07
C GLY A 7 0.29 -14.67 11.50
N LEU A 8 -0.16 -13.53 12.03
CA LEU A 8 0.04 -13.14 13.42
C LEU A 8 -1.28 -13.33 14.17
N SER A 9 -1.29 -14.28 15.09
CA SER A 9 -2.44 -14.49 15.98
C SER A 9 -2.37 -13.53 17.16
N TYR A 10 -3.45 -12.82 17.44
CA TYR A 10 -3.63 -11.97 18.63
C TYR A 10 -4.96 -12.30 19.32
N ALA A 11 -5.05 -11.98 20.62
CA ALA A 11 -6.28 -12.20 21.38
C ALA A 11 -7.44 -11.41 20.75
N GLY A 12 -8.54 -12.10 20.43
CA GLY A 12 -9.69 -11.51 19.72
C GLY A 12 -9.50 -11.34 18.21
N GLY A 13 -8.36 -11.74 17.66
CA GLY A 13 -8.06 -11.71 16.23
C GLY A 13 -8.23 -13.05 15.52
N THR A 14 -7.82 -13.08 14.26
CA THR A 14 -7.74 -14.30 13.46
C THR A 14 -6.64 -15.21 14.00
N TRP A 15 -6.96 -16.50 14.14
CA TRP A 15 -5.99 -17.51 14.54
C TRP A 15 -5.30 -18.14 13.32
N TYR A 16 -3.98 -18.30 13.43
CA TYR A 16 -3.12 -18.97 12.44
C TYR A 16 -2.35 -20.10 13.11
N ALA A 17 -2.21 -21.22 12.40
CA ALA A 17 -1.43 -22.37 12.85
C ALA A 17 0.08 -22.08 12.90
N ASP A 18 0.56 -21.16 12.05
CA ASP A 18 1.97 -20.83 11.91
C ASP A 18 2.21 -19.33 12.12
N ASP A 19 3.20 -19.03 12.96
CA ASP A 19 3.63 -17.67 13.28
C ASP A 19 4.49 -17.08 12.15
N ALA A 20 3.97 -16.06 11.48
CA ALA A 20 4.65 -15.38 10.38
C ALA A 20 6.02 -14.79 10.75
N ARG A 21 6.33 -14.55 12.03
CA ARG A 21 7.65 -14.07 12.48
C ARG A 21 8.74 -15.13 12.39
N ARG A 22 8.36 -16.40 12.30
CA ARG A 22 9.26 -17.55 12.27
C ARG A 22 9.46 -18.11 10.86
N VAL A 23 8.83 -17.50 9.87
CA VAL A 23 8.84 -17.93 8.48
C VAL A 23 9.43 -16.81 7.65
N HIS A 24 10.55 -17.09 6.99
CA HIS A 24 11.24 -16.14 6.14
C HIS A 24 10.93 -16.42 4.67
N LEU A 25 10.93 -15.37 3.85
CA LEU A 25 10.83 -15.55 2.40
C LEU A 25 11.96 -16.48 1.87
N GLY A 26 13.13 -16.51 2.50
CA GLY A 26 14.22 -17.41 2.09
C GLY A 26 13.96 -18.90 2.32
N ASP A 27 12.96 -19.28 3.12
CA ASP A 27 12.68 -20.69 3.47
C ASP A 27 11.97 -21.44 2.34
N PHE A 28 11.45 -20.72 1.34
CA PHE A 28 10.68 -21.29 0.26
C PHE A 28 11.55 -21.51 -0.99
N PRO A 29 11.38 -22.65 -1.69
CA PRO A 29 12.12 -22.96 -2.91
C PRO A 29 11.52 -22.24 -4.13
N TRP A 30 11.51 -20.91 -4.09
CA TRP A 30 10.83 -20.07 -5.08
C TRP A 30 11.24 -20.38 -6.52
N ARG A 31 10.24 -20.42 -7.39
CA ARG A 31 10.37 -20.46 -8.84
C ARG A 31 9.81 -19.18 -9.44
N VAL A 32 10.33 -18.83 -10.60
CA VAL A 32 9.75 -17.73 -11.40
C VAL A 32 8.28 -18.05 -11.67
N ASN A 33 7.41 -17.06 -11.48
CA ASN A 33 5.96 -17.11 -11.54
C ASN A 33 5.23 -17.71 -10.33
N ASP A 34 5.93 -18.15 -9.28
CA ASP A 34 5.28 -18.45 -8.01
C ASP A 34 4.56 -17.19 -7.49
N LYS A 35 3.41 -17.40 -6.86
CA LYS A 35 2.56 -16.34 -6.34
C LYS A 35 2.01 -16.69 -4.97
N PHE A 36 1.80 -15.67 -4.16
CA PHE A 36 1.07 -15.76 -2.91
C PHE A 36 0.26 -14.48 -2.69
N THR A 37 -0.71 -14.55 -1.78
CA THR A 37 -1.53 -13.39 -1.40
C THR A 37 -1.06 -12.88 -0.05
N TYR A 38 -0.95 -11.57 0.07
CA TYR A 38 -0.74 -10.88 1.34
C TYR A 38 -1.99 -10.06 1.64
N THR A 39 -2.68 -10.41 2.73
CA THR A 39 -3.84 -9.64 3.20
C THR A 39 -3.35 -8.66 4.27
N TYR A 40 -3.63 -7.38 4.04
CA TYR A 40 -3.31 -6.27 4.94
C TYR A 40 -4.60 -5.62 5.41
N ASP A 41 -4.60 -5.12 6.65
CA ASP A 41 -5.74 -4.50 7.33
C ASP A 41 -7.00 -5.38 7.28
N PHE A 42 -7.27 -6.15 8.34
CA PHE A 42 -8.42 -7.04 8.35
C PHE A 42 -9.77 -6.33 8.47
N GLY A 43 -9.79 -5.00 8.71
CA GLY A 43 -10.98 -4.18 8.59
C GLY A 43 -11.30 -3.86 7.14
N ASP A 44 -10.36 -3.24 6.43
CA ASP A 44 -10.52 -2.80 5.03
C ASP A 44 -10.27 -3.93 4.00
N TYR A 45 -9.62 -5.00 4.43
CA TYR A 45 -9.37 -6.24 3.69
C TYR A 45 -8.62 -6.03 2.37
N TRP A 46 -7.50 -5.31 2.42
CA TRP A 46 -6.61 -5.15 1.27
C TRP A 46 -5.93 -6.48 0.94
N GLN A 47 -6.00 -6.88 -0.34
CA GLN A 47 -5.37 -8.11 -0.82
C GLN A 47 -4.34 -7.80 -1.91
N HIS A 48 -3.08 -8.05 -1.61
CA HIS A 48 -1.97 -7.91 -2.54
C HIS A 48 -1.59 -9.28 -3.11
N GLN A 49 -1.52 -9.39 -4.43
CA GLN A 49 -0.87 -10.54 -5.06
C GLN A 49 0.62 -10.24 -5.20
N VAL A 50 1.46 -11.06 -4.57
CA VAL A 50 2.92 -11.00 -4.71
C VAL A 50 3.36 -12.10 -5.65
N ARG A 51 4.23 -11.75 -6.61
CA ARG A 51 4.75 -12.68 -7.63
C ARG A 51 6.27 -12.66 -7.63
N VAL A 52 6.87 -13.85 -7.73
CA VAL A 52 8.31 -13.99 -7.94
C VAL A 52 8.60 -13.82 -9.44
N GLU A 53 9.16 -12.68 -9.82
CA GLU A 53 9.56 -12.43 -11.21
C GLU A 53 10.97 -12.95 -11.51
N LYS A 54 11.86 -12.92 -10.50
CA LYS A 54 13.24 -13.36 -10.63
C LYS A 54 13.84 -13.71 -9.26
N VAL A 55 14.64 -14.77 -9.22
CA VAL A 55 15.47 -15.13 -8.06
C VAL A 55 16.92 -14.87 -8.42
N LEU A 56 17.58 -14.02 -7.64
CA LEU A 56 18.97 -13.59 -7.88
C LEU A 56 19.90 -14.12 -6.79
N LEU A 57 21.17 -14.31 -7.14
CA LEU A 57 22.21 -14.62 -6.17
C LEU A 57 22.46 -13.42 -5.24
N PRO A 58 22.75 -13.63 -3.94
CA PRO A 58 22.93 -12.55 -2.96
C PRO A 58 23.95 -11.47 -3.36
N ALA A 59 25.04 -11.85 -4.04
CA ALA A 59 26.06 -10.90 -4.49
C ALA A 59 25.59 -9.89 -5.55
N LYS A 60 24.39 -10.07 -6.11
CA LYS A 60 23.81 -9.24 -7.18
C LYS A 60 22.65 -8.36 -6.71
N VAL A 61 22.33 -8.36 -5.41
CA VAL A 61 21.21 -7.58 -4.87
C VAL A 61 21.69 -6.54 -3.85
N PRO A 62 21.04 -5.36 -3.77
CA PRO A 62 21.31 -4.40 -2.72
C PRO A 62 21.07 -4.99 -1.32
N ALA A 63 21.75 -4.43 -0.31
CA ALA A 63 21.61 -4.86 1.09
C ALA A 63 20.24 -4.49 1.72
N VAL A 64 19.49 -3.59 1.08
CA VAL A 64 18.16 -3.12 1.50
C VAL A 64 17.16 -3.30 0.36
N PRO A 65 15.85 -3.47 0.66
CA PRO A 65 14.81 -3.47 -0.36
C PRO A 65 14.80 -2.16 -1.14
N VAL A 66 14.62 -2.24 -2.46
CA VAL A 66 14.53 -1.09 -3.36
C VAL A 66 13.34 -1.27 -4.29
N CYS A 67 12.50 -0.25 -4.38
CA CYS A 67 11.48 -0.12 -5.40
C CYS A 67 12.14 0.22 -6.75
N VAL A 68 12.04 -0.71 -7.70
CA VAL A 68 12.58 -0.55 -9.05
C VAL A 68 11.61 0.15 -10.00
N SER A 69 10.30 0.02 -9.76
CA SER A 69 9.23 0.59 -10.56
C SER A 69 7.90 0.54 -9.81
N GLY A 70 6.94 1.37 -10.23
CA GLY A 70 5.56 1.33 -9.76
C GLY A 70 4.67 2.20 -10.63
N ARG A 71 3.36 2.17 -10.35
CA ARG A 71 2.36 3.00 -11.01
C ARG A 71 1.22 3.27 -10.05
N ARG A 72 0.58 4.42 -10.22
CA ARG A 72 -0.56 4.90 -9.43
C ARG A 72 -0.20 5.12 -7.95
N ALA A 73 -0.98 5.95 -7.28
CA ALA A 73 -0.79 6.20 -5.87
C ALA A 73 -1.21 4.97 -5.04
N CYS A 74 -0.58 4.79 -3.88
CA CYS A 74 -1.09 3.88 -2.88
C CYS A 74 -2.46 4.38 -2.42
N PRO A 75 -3.48 3.52 -2.25
CA PRO A 75 -4.72 3.91 -1.59
C PRO A 75 -4.40 4.52 -0.21
N PRO A 76 -5.09 5.59 0.21
CA PRO A 76 -4.96 6.10 1.58
C PRO A 76 -5.43 5.05 2.59
N GLU A 77 -4.80 5.03 3.76
CA GLU A 77 -5.27 4.23 4.89
C GLU A 77 -6.71 4.60 5.27
N GLU A 78 -7.48 3.63 5.79
CA GLU A 78 -8.84 3.82 6.30
C GLU A 78 -9.84 4.39 5.27
N VAL A 79 -9.58 4.22 3.98
CA VAL A 79 -10.49 4.66 2.90
C VAL A 79 -11.72 3.76 2.77
N GLY A 80 -11.79 2.64 3.51
CA GLY A 80 -12.88 1.67 3.43
C GLY A 80 -12.59 0.54 2.44
N GLY A 81 -11.31 0.18 2.31
CA GLY A 81 -10.83 -0.90 1.47
C GLY A 81 -10.97 -0.63 -0.03
N PRO A 82 -10.83 -1.67 -0.87
CA PRO A 82 -10.91 -1.55 -2.32
C PRO A 82 -12.19 -0.87 -2.81
N ARG A 83 -13.33 -1.17 -2.18
CA ARG A 83 -14.64 -0.58 -2.55
C ARG A 83 -14.70 0.90 -2.21
N GLY A 84 -14.24 1.29 -1.03
CA GLY A 84 -14.20 2.69 -0.62
C GLY A 84 -13.29 3.51 -1.55
N TYR A 85 -12.12 2.97 -1.88
CA TYR A 85 -11.20 3.57 -2.83
C TYR A 85 -11.79 3.77 -4.23
N ASP A 86 -12.43 2.71 -4.77
CA ASP A 86 -13.07 2.78 -6.08
C ASP A 86 -14.18 3.82 -6.10
N GLN A 87 -15.03 3.87 -5.05
CA GLN A 87 -16.10 4.85 -4.95
C GLN A 87 -15.55 6.28 -4.91
N ARG A 88 -14.54 6.56 -4.08
CA ARG A 88 -13.92 7.90 -4.01
C ARG A 88 -13.31 8.33 -5.34
N THR A 89 -12.71 7.40 -6.05
CA THR A 89 -12.15 7.64 -7.38
C THR A 89 -13.24 7.94 -8.40
N LEU A 90 -14.35 7.20 -8.38
CA LEU A 90 -15.52 7.46 -9.24
C LEU A 90 -16.17 8.80 -8.92
N ASP A 91 -16.36 9.13 -7.66
CA ASP A 91 -16.91 10.41 -7.21
C ASP A 91 -16.02 11.57 -7.68
N GLN A 92 -14.69 11.40 -7.61
CA GLN A 92 -13.73 12.34 -8.16
C GLN A 92 -13.93 12.51 -9.67
N PHE A 93 -14.00 11.44 -10.45
CA PHE A 93 -14.22 11.56 -11.89
C PHE A 93 -15.58 12.21 -12.24
N SER A 94 -16.66 11.85 -11.54
CA SER A 94 -17.99 12.41 -11.76
C SER A 94 -18.01 13.91 -11.49
N TRP A 95 -17.48 14.33 -10.34
CA TRP A 95 -17.42 15.75 -10.00
C TRP A 95 -16.55 16.53 -10.97
N ALA A 96 -15.39 15.99 -11.41
CA ALA A 96 -14.54 16.67 -12.40
C ALA A 96 -15.27 16.92 -13.72
N TYR A 97 -16.08 15.97 -14.15
CA TYR A 97 -16.86 16.07 -15.39
C TYR A 97 -17.94 17.16 -15.28
N GLU A 98 -18.71 17.16 -14.18
CA GLU A 98 -19.73 18.19 -13.91
C GLU A 98 -19.12 19.58 -13.73
N ALA A 99 -18.02 19.67 -12.99
CA ALA A 99 -17.24 20.89 -12.82
C ALA A 99 -16.79 21.46 -14.17
N HIS A 100 -16.34 20.61 -15.08
CA HIS A 100 -15.93 21.03 -16.42
C HIS A 100 -17.08 21.64 -17.22
N ASP A 101 -18.25 21.00 -17.22
CA ASP A 101 -19.43 21.50 -17.94
C ASP A 101 -19.91 22.85 -17.39
N ARG A 102 -19.94 23.00 -16.07
CA ARG A 102 -20.28 24.26 -15.39
C ARG A 102 -19.31 25.40 -15.75
N LEU A 103 -18.01 25.13 -15.75
CA LEU A 103 -17.00 26.10 -16.18
C LEU A 103 -17.20 26.51 -17.65
N LEU A 104 -17.52 25.55 -18.54
CA LEU A 104 -17.82 25.85 -19.94
C LEU A 104 -19.10 26.67 -20.12
N ALA A 105 -20.09 26.49 -19.23
CA ALA A 105 -21.30 27.30 -19.18
C ALA A 105 -21.07 28.71 -18.61
N GLY A 106 -19.84 29.03 -18.16
CA GLY A 106 -19.47 30.33 -17.59
C GLY A 106 -19.78 30.46 -16.10
N GLU A 107 -20.04 29.36 -15.40
CA GLU A 107 -20.17 29.35 -13.94
C GLU A 107 -18.80 29.32 -13.26
N ASP A 108 -18.68 30.03 -12.13
CA ASP A 108 -17.51 29.92 -11.25
C ASP A 108 -17.67 28.74 -10.27
N ILE A 109 -16.57 28.01 -10.03
CA ILE A 109 -16.50 26.99 -8.98
C ILE A 109 -15.85 27.60 -7.75
N ARG A 110 -16.56 27.59 -6.63
CA ARG A 110 -16.00 28.03 -5.35
C ARG A 110 -15.07 26.96 -4.80
N GLU A 111 -13.99 27.39 -4.16
CA GLU A 111 -13.03 26.47 -3.54
C GLU A 111 -13.69 25.54 -2.50
N ASP A 112 -14.66 26.06 -1.73
CA ASP A 112 -15.46 25.30 -0.76
C ASP A 112 -16.29 24.17 -1.39
N ASP A 113 -16.61 24.26 -2.68
CA ASP A 113 -17.41 23.25 -3.40
C ASP A 113 -16.54 22.09 -3.94
N VAL A 114 -15.21 22.23 -3.87
CA VAL A 114 -14.27 21.22 -4.36
C VAL A 114 -14.09 20.12 -3.30
N PRO A 115 -14.44 18.85 -3.59
CA PRO A 115 -14.32 17.78 -2.61
C PRO A 115 -12.88 17.66 -2.09
N THR A 116 -12.70 17.52 -0.77
CA THR A 116 -11.36 17.45 -0.14
C THR A 116 -10.42 16.44 -0.80
N TRP A 117 -10.98 15.32 -1.26
CA TRP A 117 -10.24 14.27 -1.99
C TRP A 117 -9.48 14.80 -3.21
N PHE A 118 -10.01 15.81 -3.92
CA PHE A 118 -9.31 16.48 -5.04
C PHE A 118 -8.09 17.28 -4.60
N TRP A 119 -8.02 17.71 -3.35
CA TRP A 119 -6.86 18.43 -2.85
C TRP A 119 -5.79 17.48 -2.34
N THR A 120 -6.21 16.39 -1.70
CA THR A 120 -5.32 15.53 -0.93
C THR A 120 -4.84 14.29 -1.67
N TYR A 121 -5.50 13.90 -2.77
CA TYR A 121 -5.19 12.64 -3.44
C TYR A 121 -5.05 12.77 -4.96
N ARG A 122 -4.02 12.09 -5.50
CA ARG A 122 -3.74 12.01 -6.94
C ARG A 122 -3.61 10.54 -7.35
N PRO A 123 -4.71 9.87 -7.76
CA PRO A 123 -4.72 8.41 -7.96
C PRO A 123 -3.70 7.93 -8.99
N GLU A 124 -3.36 8.75 -9.98
CA GLU A 124 -2.43 8.38 -11.06
C GLU A 124 -0.97 8.76 -10.78
N HIS A 125 -0.67 9.41 -9.65
CA HIS A 125 0.68 9.86 -9.32
C HIS A 125 1.44 8.80 -8.50
N PHE A 126 2.64 8.43 -8.96
CA PHE A 126 3.54 7.52 -8.25
C PHE A 126 4.95 8.13 -8.20
N ASP A 127 5.49 8.28 -6.98
CA ASP A 127 6.85 8.77 -6.75
C ASP A 127 7.75 7.63 -6.25
N LYS A 128 8.57 7.10 -7.15
CA LYS A 128 9.52 6.00 -6.86
C LYS A 128 10.60 6.43 -5.85
N ASP A 129 11.04 7.68 -5.92
CA ASP A 129 12.15 8.15 -5.10
C ASP A 129 11.67 8.37 -3.66
N GLN A 130 10.47 8.92 -3.49
CA GLN A 130 9.81 8.99 -2.19
C GLN A 130 9.62 7.60 -1.57
N VAL A 131 9.17 6.61 -2.35
CA VAL A 131 9.03 5.22 -1.85
C VAL A 131 10.38 4.66 -1.40
N ASN A 132 11.45 4.87 -2.17
CA ASN A 132 12.78 4.39 -1.80
C ASN A 132 13.36 5.09 -0.55
N GLN A 133 13.08 6.38 -0.36
CA GLN A 133 13.42 7.08 0.87
C GLN A 133 12.71 6.46 2.08
N LYS A 134 11.40 6.22 1.96
CA LYS A 134 10.60 5.54 3.00
C LYS A 134 11.13 4.15 3.32
N LEU A 135 11.43 3.34 2.30
CA LEU A 135 12.02 2.00 2.46
C LEU A 135 13.37 2.04 3.18
N ALA A 136 14.25 2.95 2.78
CA ALA A 136 15.56 3.10 3.41
C ALA A 136 15.44 3.48 4.89
N LYS A 137 14.56 4.44 5.22
CA LYS A 137 14.28 4.84 6.61
C LYS A 137 13.69 3.70 7.42
N LEU A 138 12.68 3.00 6.88
CA LEU A 138 12.08 1.84 7.53
C LEU A 138 13.14 0.77 7.84
N TYR A 139 14.02 0.46 6.88
CA TYR A 139 15.01 -0.60 7.06
C TYR A 139 16.11 -0.28 8.08
N GLN A 140 16.31 1.00 8.45
CA GLN A 140 17.20 1.37 9.57
C GLN A 140 16.69 0.81 10.91
N LEU A 141 15.40 0.52 11.02
CA LEU A 141 14.80 -0.10 12.21
C LEU A 141 14.89 -1.63 12.23
N LYS A 142 15.51 -2.26 11.22
CA LYS A 142 15.62 -3.72 11.17
C LYS A 142 16.25 -4.27 12.46
N GLY A 143 15.56 -5.23 13.08
CA GLY A 143 15.98 -5.83 14.35
C GLY A 143 15.38 -5.15 15.59
N ASN A 144 14.71 -4.00 15.43
CA ASN A 144 13.82 -3.47 16.46
C ASN A 144 12.57 -4.37 16.57
N PRO A 145 12.17 -4.84 17.77
CA PRO A 145 10.94 -5.61 17.96
C PRO A 145 9.68 -4.89 17.42
N ASP A 146 9.67 -3.56 17.49
CA ASP A 146 8.56 -2.72 17.02
C ASP A 146 8.53 -2.57 15.50
N PHE A 147 9.62 -2.95 14.80
CA PHE A 147 9.67 -2.98 13.33
C PHE A 147 8.53 -3.82 12.73
N LEU A 148 8.17 -4.92 13.40
CA LEU A 148 7.11 -5.84 12.99
C LEU A 148 5.74 -5.49 13.59
N LEU A 149 5.70 -4.56 14.55
CA LEU A 149 4.49 -4.14 15.27
C LEU A 149 4.07 -2.71 14.89
N SER A 150 4.47 -2.23 13.71
CA SER A 150 3.87 -1.06 13.07
C SER A 150 2.42 -1.41 12.68
N GLN A 151 1.55 -1.44 13.68
CA GLN A 151 0.13 -1.76 13.58
C GLN A 151 -0.59 -0.70 12.74
N GLY A 152 -0.70 -0.90 11.43
CA GLY A 152 -1.59 -0.16 10.53
C GLY A 152 -1.28 1.34 10.35
N GLY A 153 -0.36 1.90 11.14
CA GLY A 153 -0.03 3.31 11.15
C GLY A 153 1.24 3.64 10.36
N TYR A 154 1.47 3.01 9.21
CA TYR A 154 2.61 3.38 8.36
C TYR A 154 2.56 4.86 7.99
N ASP A 155 1.36 5.41 7.79
CA ASP A 155 1.18 6.83 7.60
C ASP A 155 1.72 7.65 8.77
N TYR A 156 1.47 7.29 10.04
CA TYR A 156 2.03 8.01 11.19
C TYR A 156 3.56 8.00 11.25
N PHE A 157 4.21 6.93 10.78
CA PHE A 157 5.67 6.83 10.75
C PHE A 157 6.32 7.78 9.73
N PHE A 158 5.56 8.19 8.70
CA PHE A 158 5.98 9.12 7.66
C PHE A 158 5.18 10.44 7.65
N ALA A 159 4.16 10.60 8.49
CA ALA A 159 3.18 11.71 8.44
C ALA A 159 3.78 13.09 8.70
N TYR A 160 4.93 13.14 9.38
CA TYR A 160 5.63 14.38 9.70
C TYR A 160 6.67 14.81 8.65
N GLU A 161 6.88 14.02 7.62
CA GLU A 161 7.77 14.36 6.50
C GLU A 161 6.90 14.91 5.36
N ARG A 162 6.70 16.24 5.34
CA ARG A 162 6.02 16.90 4.22
C ARG A 162 6.79 16.62 2.92
N ALA A 163 6.03 16.37 1.86
CA ALA A 163 6.51 16.36 0.47
C ALA A 163 7.08 17.72 0.05
#